data_AF-A0A5C2FPX9-F1
#
_entry.id   AF-A0A5C2FPX9-F1
#
_cell.length_a   1.000
_cell.length_b   1.000
_cell.length_c   1.000
_cell.angle_alpha   90.00
_cell.angle_beta   90.00
_cell.angle_gamma   90.00
#
_symmetry.space_group_name_H-M   'P 1'
#
loop_
_entity.id
_entity.type
_entity.pdbx_description
1 polymer ?
#
loop_
_entity_poly.entity_id
_entity_poly.type
_entity_poly.pdbx_seq_one_letter_code
_entity_poly.pdbx_strand_id
1 'polypeptide(L)'
;MSKVEGRVLIIPRGQHEHSAKLTAFWDADSKADRARQVKKAAMAWGRDKYRGNSVYVDTSSIAKEGDDGAGALFVNGIEYAKVTSFVYVPKPVDVASLFEG
;
A
#
# COMPACT_ATOMS: atom_id res chain seq x y z
N MET A 1 10.41 13.77 12.76
CA MET A 1 10.15 12.44 12.18
C MET A 1 10.12 12.59 10.67
N SER A 2 10.87 11.77 9.93
CA SER A 2 10.92 11.82 8.47
C SER A 2 9.75 11.04 7.87
N LYS A 3 9.02 11.66 6.94
CA LYS A 3 8.02 10.98 6.13
C LYS A 3 8.67 10.31 4.93
N VAL A 4 8.20 9.12 4.59
CA VAL A 4 8.62 8.38 3.40
C VAL A 4 7.47 8.29 2.40
N GLU A 5 7.80 8.36 1.12
CA GLU A 5 6.88 7.99 0.05
C GLU A 5 6.86 6.47 -0.10
N GLY A 6 5.67 5.89 -0.09
CA GLY A 6 5.48 4.50 -0.42
C GLY A 6 4.31 4.27 -1.35
N ARG A 7 4.21 3.03 -1.80
CA ARG A 7 3.22 2.57 -2.75
C ARG A 7 2.28 1.60 -2.08
N VAL A 8 1.00 1.72 -2.41
CA VAL A 8 -0.05 0.80 -2.00
C VAL A 8 -0.52 0.05 -3.24
N LEU A 9 -0.44 -1.28 -3.19
CA LEU A 9 -0.93 -2.13 -4.25
C LEU A 9 -2.23 -2.80 -3.82
N ILE A 10 -3.18 -2.85 -4.75
CA ILE A 10 -4.43 -3.57 -4.57
C ILE A 10 -4.46 -4.70 -5.59
N ILE A 11 -4.46 -5.93 -5.10
CA ILE A 11 -4.31 -7.15 -5.89
C ILE A 11 -5.58 -7.98 -5.71
N PRO A 12 -6.47 -8.06 -6.72
CA PRO A 12 -7.68 -8.88 -6.63
C PRO A 12 -7.34 -10.32 -6.31
N ARG A 13 -8.21 -11.00 -5.55
CA ARG A 13 -8.05 -12.44 -5.31
C ARG A 13 -8.05 -13.21 -6.62
N GLY A 14 -7.13 -14.17 -6.72
CA GLY A 14 -6.97 -15.03 -7.89
C GLY A 14 -6.28 -14.35 -9.09
N GLN A 15 -5.79 -13.12 -8.94
CA GLN A 15 -5.02 -12.42 -9.96
C GLN A 15 -3.58 -12.17 -9.50
N HIS A 16 -2.65 -12.22 -10.44
CA HIS A 16 -1.26 -11.83 -10.22
C HIS A 16 -1.00 -10.35 -10.55
N GLU A 17 -1.89 -9.71 -11.29
CA GLU A 17 -1.78 -8.30 -11.67
C GLU A 17 -2.44 -7.37 -10.65
N HIS A 18 -1.83 -6.20 -10.46
CA HIS A 18 -2.34 -5.19 -9.54
C HIS A 18 -3.47 -4.40 -10.21
N SER A 19 -4.65 -4.38 -9.58
CA SER A 19 -5.78 -3.54 -10.00
C SER A 19 -5.54 -2.05 -9.81
N ALA A 20 -4.64 -1.69 -8.88
CA ALA A 20 -4.25 -0.30 -8.66
C ALA A 20 -2.89 -0.20 -7.97
N LYS A 21 -2.16 0.86 -8.32
CA LYS A 21 -0.93 1.31 -7.66
C LYS A 21 -1.15 2.75 -7.18
N LEU A 22 -1.29 2.92 -5.88
CA LEU A 22 -1.55 4.22 -5.23
C LEU A 22 -0.27 4.71 -4.55
N THR A 23 -0.15 6.02 -4.40
CA THR A 23 0.93 6.64 -3.60
C THR A 23 0.37 7.05 -2.24
N ALA A 24 1.12 6.77 -1.17
CA ALA A 24 0.82 7.24 0.17
C ALA A 24 2.11 7.62 0.90
N PHE A 25 1.99 8.50 1.90
CA PHE A 25 3.11 8.98 2.70
C PHE A 25 2.85 8.63 4.15
N TRP A 26 3.87 8.11 4.84
CA TRP A 26 3.78 7.75 6.26
C TRP A 26 5.11 8.03 6.98
N ASP A 27 5.07 8.06 8.30
CA ASP A 27 6.28 8.18 9.12
C ASP A 27 7.13 6.91 8.99
N ALA A 28 8.42 7.06 8.65
CA ALA A 28 9.32 5.93 8.36
C ALA A 28 9.37 4.88 9.49
N ASP A 29 9.34 5.36 10.74
CA ASP A 29 9.52 4.53 11.93
C ASP A 29 8.20 4.03 12.54
N SER A 30 7.05 4.41 11.96
CA SER A 30 5.73 4.12 12.53
C SER A 30 4.92 3.14 11.67
N LYS A 31 4.98 1.86 12.02
CA LYS A 31 4.14 0.81 11.40
C LYS A 31 2.64 1.12 11.52
N ALA A 32 2.24 1.70 12.65
CA ALA A 32 0.85 2.08 12.91
C ALA A 32 0.38 3.24 12.02
N ASP A 33 1.23 4.26 11.81
CA ASP A 33 0.92 5.33 10.85
C ASP A 33 0.88 4.78 9.43
N ARG A 34 1.86 3.96 9.02
CA ARG A 34 1.81 3.28 7.70
C ARG A 34 0.48 2.57 7.49
N ALA A 35 0.07 1.68 8.41
CA ALA A 35 -1.19 0.94 8.28
C ALA A 35 -2.40 1.89 8.15
N ARG A 36 -2.43 2.98 8.91
CA ARG A 36 -3.48 4.01 8.83
C ARG A 36 -3.50 4.71 7.46
N GLN A 37 -2.35 5.10 6.93
CA GLN A 37 -2.25 5.79 5.64
C GLN A 37 -2.59 4.85 4.48
N VAL A 38 -2.13 3.59 4.55
CA VAL A 38 -2.48 2.53 3.60
C VAL A 38 -3.99 2.30 3.60
N LYS A 39 -4.61 2.16 4.77
CA LYS A 39 -6.06 2.02 4.91
C LYS A 39 -6.80 3.19 4.27
N LYS A 40 -6.35 4.42 4.53
CA LYS A 40 -6.96 5.63 3.97
C LYS A 40 -6.90 5.64 2.43
N ALA A 41 -5.74 5.36 1.86
CA ALA A 41 -5.56 5.31 0.40
C ALA A 41 -6.41 4.21 -0.25
N ALA A 42 -6.35 2.99 0.29
CA ALA A 42 -7.11 1.86 -0.24
C ALA A 42 -8.63 2.04 -0.09
N MET A 43 -9.10 2.59 1.04
CA MET A 43 -10.53 2.91 1.19
C MET A 43 -10.99 3.99 0.21
N ALA A 44 -10.19 5.04 -0.01
CA ALA A 44 -10.55 6.10 -0.95
C ALA A 44 -10.72 5.54 -2.38
N TRP A 45 -9.76 4.73 -2.82
CA TRP A 45 -9.85 4.02 -4.10
C TRP A 45 -11.06 3.06 -4.15
N GLY A 46 -11.27 2.26 -3.11
CA GLY A 46 -12.34 1.28 -3.09
C GLY A 46 -13.73 1.93 -3.12
N ARG A 47 -13.92 3.03 -2.39
CA ARG A 47 -15.18 3.79 -2.40
C ARG A 47 -15.45 4.45 -3.75
N ASP A 48 -14.40 4.90 -4.44
CA ASP A 48 -14.52 5.48 -5.77
C ASP A 48 -14.84 4.42 -6.84
N LYS A 49 -14.20 3.25 -6.77
CA LYS A 49 -14.41 2.15 -7.71
C LYS A 49 -15.74 1.41 -7.51
N TYR A 50 -16.14 1.19 -6.26
CA TYR A 50 -17.34 0.44 -5.89
C TYR A 50 -18.40 1.35 -5.26
N ARG A 51 -18.67 2.50 -5.88
CA ARG A 51 -19.70 3.45 -5.40
C ARG A 51 -21.03 2.75 -5.15
N GLY A 52 -21.66 3.07 -4.02
CA GLY A 52 -22.92 2.44 -3.58
C GLY A 52 -22.77 1.10 -2.84
N ASN A 53 -21.57 0.51 -2.81
CA ASN A 53 -21.29 -0.70 -2.04
C ASN A 53 -20.67 -0.38 -0.68
N SER A 54 -20.83 -1.30 0.27
CA SER A 54 -20.11 -1.23 1.55
C SER A 54 -18.65 -1.61 1.31
N VAL A 55 -17.72 -0.70 1.57
CA VAL A 55 -16.28 -0.91 1.39
C VAL A 55 -15.57 -0.82 2.73
N TYR A 56 -14.82 -1.86 3.06
CA TYR A 56 -14.02 -1.96 4.27
C TYR A 56 -12.60 -2.41 3.95
N VAL A 57 -11.61 -1.90 4.67
CA VAL A 57 -10.21 -2.30 4.53
C VAL A 57 -9.66 -2.68 5.90
N ASP A 58 -9.14 -3.90 6.01
CA ASP A 58 -8.32 -4.35 7.12
C ASP A 58 -6.83 -4.18 6.80
N THR A 59 -6.09 -3.58 7.72
CA THR A 59 -4.63 -3.39 7.64
C THR A 59 -3.93 -3.88 8.90
N SER A 60 -4.58 -4.75 9.68
CA SER A 60 -4.07 -5.27 10.95
C SER A 60 -2.72 -5.99 10.80
N SER A 61 -2.55 -6.80 9.75
CA SER A 61 -1.27 -7.47 9.42
C SER A 61 -0.17 -6.46 9.04
N ILE A 62 -0.48 -5.41 8.25
CA ILE A 62 0.49 -4.34 7.90
C ILE A 62 1.04 -3.62 9.14
N ALA A 63 0.19 -3.43 10.16
CA ALA A 63 0.59 -2.80 11.41
C ALA A 63 1.53 -3.69 12.25
N LYS A 64 1.41 -5.02 12.14
CA LYS A 64 2.21 -6.01 12.88
C LYS A 64 3.49 -6.38 12.15
N GLU A 65 3.36 -6.86 10.92
CA GLU A 65 4.38 -7.59 10.18
C GLU A 65 5.31 -6.70 9.37
N GLY A 66 4.97 -5.43 9.12
CA GLY A 66 5.88 -4.58 8.37
C GLY A 66 5.53 -4.48 6.89
N ASP A 67 6.58 -4.48 6.08
CA ASP A 67 6.51 -4.52 4.61
C ASP A 67 6.03 -5.89 4.09
N ASP A 68 6.20 -6.96 4.88
CA ASP A 68 5.69 -8.31 4.55
C ASP A 68 4.18 -8.45 4.84
N GLY A 69 3.59 -7.51 5.58
CA GLY A 69 2.20 -7.55 5.99
C GLY A 69 1.22 -7.30 4.83
N ALA A 70 0.12 -8.05 4.83
CA ALA A 70 -0.92 -7.98 3.82
C ALA A 70 -2.27 -7.62 4.48
N GLY A 71 -2.79 -6.46 4.12
CA GLY A 71 -4.18 -6.09 4.40
C GLY A 71 -5.16 -6.73 3.42
N ALA A 72 -6.45 -6.55 3.69
CA ALA A 72 -7.54 -7.08 2.87
C ALA A 72 -8.60 -5.99 2.63
N LEU A 73 -9.04 -5.87 1.37
CA LEU A 73 -10.15 -5.03 0.94
C LEU A 73 -11.40 -5.90 0.80
N PHE A 74 -12.47 -5.47 1.45
CA PHE A 74 -13.78 -6.11 1.42
C PHE A 74 -14.79 -5.21 0.73
N VAL A 75 -15.62 -5.80 -0.12
CA VAL A 75 -16.75 -5.14 -0.78
C VAL A 75 -18.00 -5.96 -0.48
N ASN A 76 -19.01 -5.33 0.14
CA ASN A 76 -20.22 -6.00 0.65
C ASN A 76 -19.94 -7.22 1.54
N GLY A 77 -18.87 -7.15 2.34
CA GLY A 77 -18.46 -8.24 3.24
C GLY A 77 -17.66 -9.35 2.58
N ILE A 78 -17.46 -9.32 1.26
CA ILE A 78 -16.66 -10.30 0.53
C ILE A 78 -15.23 -9.77 0.37
N GLU A 79 -14.24 -10.58 0.72
CA GLU A 79 -12.83 -10.26 0.49
C GLU A 79 -12.56 -10.22 -1.02
N TYR A 80 -12.30 -9.02 -1.54
CA TYR A 80 -12.13 -8.78 -2.96
C TYR A 80 -10.65 -8.77 -3.36
N ALA A 81 -9.80 -8.12 -2.55
CA ALA A 81 -8.40 -7.92 -2.90
C ALA A 81 -7.49 -7.92 -1.67
N LYS A 82 -6.25 -8.36 -1.89
CA LYS A 82 -5.13 -8.13 -0.97
C LYS A 82 -4.64 -6.70 -1.15
N VAL A 83 -4.38 -6.01 -0.04
CA VAL A 83 -3.79 -4.67 0.00
C VAL A 83 -2.40 -4.81 0.60
N THR A 84 -1.36 -4.37 -0.12
CA THR A 84 0.01 -4.41 0.39
C THR A 84 0.67 -3.04 0.22
N SER A 85 1.70 -2.78 1.01
CA SER A 85 2.46 -1.54 0.99
C SER A 85 3.94 -1.82 0.91
N PHE A 86 4.65 -1.05 0.10
CA PHE A 86 6.11 -1.07 0.06
C PHE A 86 6.66 0.34 -0.04
N VAL A 87 7.81 0.57 0.59
CA VAL A 87 8.56 1.82 0.42
C VAL A 87 9.29 1.76 -0.91
N TYR A 88 9.12 2.79 -1.75
CA TYR A 88 9.91 2.89 -2.97
C TYR A 88 11.32 3.34 -2.58
N VAL A 89 12.25 2.40 -2.45
CA VAL A 89 13.68 2.72 -2.36
C VAL A 89 14.17 2.89 -3.80
N PRO A 90 14.49 4.12 -4.26
CA PRO A 90 15.09 4.28 -5.58
C PRO A 90 16.36 3.44 -5.64
N LYS A 91 16.58 2.75 -6.78
CA LYS A 91 17.78 1.94 -6.96
C LYS A 91 19.00 2.82 -6.65
N PRO A 92 19.99 2.33 -5.86
CA PRO A 92 21.22 3.07 -5.68
C PRO A 92 21.79 3.39 -7.06
N VAL A 93 22.09 4.66 -7.30
CA VAL A 93 22.78 5.08 -8.51
C VAL A 93 24.15 4.41 -8.48
N ASP A 94 24.50 3.66 -9.53
CA ASP A 94 25.80 3.03 -9.59
C ASP A 94 26.88 4.12 -9.50
N VAL A 95 27.75 3.99 -8.50
CA VAL A 95 28.76 5.01 -8.16
C VAL A 95 29.71 5.25 -9.35
N ALA A 96 29.84 4.26 -10.23
CA ALA A 96 30.59 4.37 -11.49
C ALA A 96 30.12 5.55 -12.36
N SER A 97 28.83 5.89 -12.36
CA SER A 97 28.29 7.00 -13.15
C SER A 97 28.55 8.40 -12.57
N LEU A 98 29.14 8.50 -11.37
CA LEU A 98 29.46 9.78 -10.72
C LEU A 98 30.90 10.26 -10.95
N PHE A 99 31.76 9.40 -11.52
CA PHE A 99 33.20 9.68 -11.70
C PHE A 99 33.68 9.57 -13.16
N GLU A 100 32.85 9.12 -14.09
CA GLU A 100 33.13 9.22 -15.52
C GLU A 100 32.68 10.60 -16.04
N GLY A 101 33.54 11.59 -15.81
CA GLY A 101 33.57 12.85 -16.56
C GLY A 101 34.44 12.75 -17.80
#